data_AF-A0A1I6L9M5-F1
#
_entry.id   AF-A0A1I6L9M5-F1
#
_cell.length_a   1.000
_cell.length_b   1.000
_cell.length_c   1.000
_cell.angle_alpha   90.00
_cell.angle_beta   90.00
_cell.angle_gamma   90.00
#
_symmetry.space_group_name_H-M   'P 1'
#
loop_
_entity.id
_entity.type
_entity.pdbx_description
1 polymer ?
#
loop_
_entity_poly.entity_id
_entity_poly.type
_entity_poly.pdbx_seq_one_letter_code
_entity_poly.pdbx_strand_id
1 'polypeptide(L)'
;MALADEIRRDIHGEPIYLTCDLKHETYVPVDPAGSILMDVIRVDNMPNFAQMSDPPDGWVTDVLRCGAHAVEEIPFPTDGYDEALVWVETVDDAPPGFRSAIDASDLDVVDHSPSSHGAEPPLVDGQSSARAAAQGDYGFPRIGRQRSLLPAYRYVEKDFLVEGIERQIAQARRVRDGEETT
;
A
#
# COMPACT_ATOMS: atom_id res chain seq x y z
N MET A 1 -12.68 -15.90 12.76
CA MET A 1 -12.36 -14.54 13.24
C MET A 1 -12.76 -13.60 12.12
N ALA A 2 -13.41 -12.47 12.40
CA ALA A 2 -13.80 -11.55 11.33
C ALA A 2 -12.55 -10.85 10.77
N LEU A 3 -12.50 -10.54 9.47
CA LEU A 3 -11.37 -9.87 8.81
C LEU A 3 -10.92 -8.62 9.57
N ALA A 4 -11.88 -7.80 10.00
CA ALA A 4 -11.62 -6.62 10.81
C ALA A 4 -10.82 -6.95 12.09
N ASP A 5 -11.18 -8.01 12.82
CA ASP A 5 -10.47 -8.39 14.05
C ASP A 5 -9.01 -8.80 13.79
N GLU A 6 -8.74 -9.40 12.63
CA GLU A 6 -7.39 -9.77 12.20
C GLU A 6 -6.56 -8.50 11.91
N ILE A 7 -7.10 -7.60 11.08
CA ILE A 7 -6.44 -6.33 10.76
C ILE A 7 -6.18 -5.52 12.04
N ARG A 8 -7.19 -5.38 12.92
CA ARG A 8 -7.06 -4.62 14.18
C ARG A 8 -5.91 -5.11 15.03
N ARG A 9 -5.78 -6.43 15.20
CA ARG A 9 -4.72 -7.03 16.01
C ARG A 9 -3.34 -6.72 15.45
N ASP A 10 -3.23 -6.67 14.12
CA ASP A 10 -1.94 -6.60 13.44
C ASP A 10 -1.45 -5.16 13.27
N ILE A 11 -2.33 -4.16 13.05
CA ILE A 11 -1.93 -2.77 12.77
C ILE A 11 -2.14 -1.77 13.92
N HIS A 12 -2.82 -2.15 15.01
CA HIS A 12 -3.08 -1.22 16.11
C HIS A 12 -1.76 -0.77 16.77
N GLY A 13 -1.55 0.55 16.86
CA GLY A 13 -0.31 1.15 17.36
C GLY A 13 0.83 1.25 16.34
N GLU A 14 0.62 0.83 15.09
CA GLU A 14 1.63 0.94 14.04
C GLU A 14 1.94 2.42 13.74
N PRO A 15 3.22 2.82 13.66
CA PRO A 15 3.59 4.20 13.38
C PRO A 15 3.42 4.53 11.89
N ILE A 16 2.75 5.64 11.59
CA ILE A 16 2.50 6.13 10.24
C ILE A 16 2.94 7.59 10.06
N TYR A 17 3.26 7.97 8.84
CA TYR A 17 3.50 9.38 8.50
C TYR A 17 2.22 10.01 7.96
N LEU A 18 1.77 11.11 8.57
CA LEU A 18 0.54 11.79 8.15
C LEU A 18 0.74 12.67 6.91
N THR A 19 1.01 12.03 5.77
CA THR A 19 1.15 12.67 4.46
C THR A 19 0.42 11.83 3.44
N CYS A 20 -0.48 12.45 2.66
CA CYS A 20 -1.19 11.71 1.62
C CYS A 20 -0.20 11.21 0.56
N ASP A 21 -0.11 9.88 0.41
CA ASP A 21 0.79 9.25 -0.55
C ASP A 21 0.42 9.55 -2.00
N LEU A 22 -0.82 9.95 -2.28
CA LEU A 22 -1.31 10.16 -3.64
C LEU A 22 -1.08 11.58 -4.20
N LYS A 23 -0.54 12.51 -3.40
CA LYS A 23 -0.27 13.87 -3.84
C LYS A 23 1.22 14.20 -3.88
N HIS A 24 1.73 14.38 -5.09
CA HIS A 24 3.17 14.52 -5.34
C HIS A 24 3.66 15.96 -5.48
N GLU A 25 2.77 16.90 -5.80
CA GLU A 25 3.17 18.28 -6.09
C GLU A 25 3.03 19.22 -4.89
N THR A 26 2.26 18.82 -3.88
CA THR A 26 2.03 19.60 -2.67
C THR A 26 1.95 18.67 -1.47
N TYR A 27 2.73 19.00 -0.44
CA TYR A 27 2.57 18.45 0.89
C TYR A 27 1.13 18.73 1.35
N VAL A 28 0.24 17.73 1.24
CA VAL A 28 -1.11 17.84 1.75
C VAL A 28 -1.17 17.16 3.10
N PRO A 29 -1.23 17.95 4.17
CA PRO A 29 -1.44 17.40 5.50
C PRO A 29 -2.76 16.62 5.50
N VAL A 30 -2.72 15.40 6.02
CA VAL A 30 -3.94 14.73 6.46
C VAL A 30 -4.30 15.34 7.82
N ASP A 31 -5.58 15.58 8.06
CA ASP A 31 -6.03 16.08 9.35
C ASP A 31 -5.79 15.01 10.42
N PRO A 32 -4.88 15.22 11.40
CA PRO A 32 -4.63 14.26 12.45
C PRO A 32 -5.82 14.08 13.41
N ALA A 33 -6.73 15.06 13.47
CA ALA A 33 -7.84 15.06 14.42
C ALA A 33 -9.06 14.25 13.96
N GLY A 34 -8.93 13.46 12.87
CA GLY A 34 -10.05 12.75 12.27
C GLY A 34 -9.69 11.39 11.70
N SER A 35 -10.71 10.62 11.33
CA SER A 35 -10.52 9.32 10.68
C SER A 35 -9.77 9.47 9.37
N ILE A 36 -8.80 8.61 9.16
CA ILE A 36 -7.99 8.53 7.95
C ILE A 36 -8.33 7.28 7.17
N LEU A 37 -8.18 7.35 5.84
CA LEU A 37 -8.39 6.22 4.96
C LEU A 37 -7.04 5.62 4.58
N MET A 38 -6.90 4.32 4.79
CA MET A 38 -5.67 3.58 4.50
C MET A 38 -5.94 2.30 3.73
N ASP A 39 -5.04 1.99 2.81
CA ASP A 39 -4.92 0.65 2.25
C ASP A 39 -4.07 -0.18 3.22
N VAL A 40 -4.57 -1.35 3.61
CA VAL A 40 -3.84 -2.36 4.37
C VAL A 40 -3.72 -3.63 3.55
N ILE A 41 -2.58 -4.31 3.69
CA ILE A 41 -2.26 -5.50 2.91
C ILE A 41 -1.72 -6.63 3.78
N ARG A 42 -2.12 -7.85 3.45
CA ARG A 42 -1.48 -9.05 3.98
C ARG A 42 -0.24 -9.42 3.18
N VAL A 43 0.94 -9.22 3.77
CA VAL A 43 2.22 -9.30 3.05
C VAL A 43 2.66 -10.74 2.75
N ASP A 44 2.29 -11.69 3.60
CA ASP A 44 2.57 -13.13 3.45
C ASP A 44 1.95 -13.74 2.18
N ASN A 45 0.91 -13.13 1.62
CA ASN A 45 0.28 -13.53 0.37
C ASN A 45 0.95 -13.01 -0.90
N MET A 46 2.10 -12.33 -0.78
CA MET A 46 2.93 -11.92 -1.92
C MET A 46 4.10 -12.90 -2.12
N PRO A 47 3.92 -14.05 -2.82
CA PRO A 47 4.93 -15.11 -2.89
C PRO A 47 6.25 -14.68 -3.51
N ASN A 48 6.23 -13.73 -4.46
CA ASN A 48 7.46 -13.17 -5.03
C ASN A 48 8.22 -12.33 -3.98
N PHE A 49 7.50 -11.59 -3.14
CA PHE A 49 8.10 -10.80 -2.08
C PHE A 49 8.68 -11.66 -0.95
N ALA A 50 7.99 -12.74 -0.59
CA ALA A 50 8.47 -13.75 0.36
C ALA A 50 9.74 -14.49 -0.14
N GLN A 51 9.97 -14.57 -1.45
CA GLN A 51 11.22 -15.12 -2.00
C GLN A 51 12.41 -14.17 -1.87
N MET A 52 12.15 -12.86 -1.74
CA MET A 52 13.17 -11.81 -1.79
C MET A 52 13.50 -11.24 -0.41
N SER A 53 12.61 -11.44 0.56
CA SER A 53 12.71 -10.91 1.92
C SER A 53 12.08 -11.89 2.91
N ASP A 54 12.31 -11.66 4.21
CA ASP A 54 11.60 -12.33 5.29
C ASP A 54 10.55 -11.35 5.82
N PRO A 55 9.39 -11.20 5.13
CA PRO A 55 8.38 -10.24 5.53
C PRO A 55 7.79 -10.59 6.90
N PRO A 56 7.27 -9.60 7.64
CA PRO A 56 6.53 -9.87 8.86
C PRO A 56 5.25 -10.65 8.53
N ASP A 57 4.80 -11.45 9.49
CA ASP A 57 3.49 -12.08 9.46
C ASP A 57 2.39 -11.02 9.70
N GLY A 58 1.29 -11.10 8.94
CA GLY A 58 0.09 -10.29 9.16
C GLY A 58 -0.12 -9.14 8.17
N TRP A 59 -0.95 -8.19 8.60
CA TRP A 59 -1.30 -6.99 7.82
C TRP A 59 -0.30 -5.85 8.02
N VAL A 60 -0.05 -5.08 6.96
CA VAL A 60 0.84 -3.91 6.95
C VAL A 60 0.16 -2.74 6.25
N THR A 61 0.45 -1.53 6.69
CA THR A 61 -0.01 -0.30 6.05
C THR A 61 0.68 -0.07 4.69
N ASP A 62 -0.08 0.33 3.67
CA ASP A 62 0.45 0.55 2.31
C ASP A 62 0.33 2.02 1.85
N VAL A 63 -0.91 2.51 1.74
CA VAL A 63 -1.20 3.83 1.15
C VAL A 63 -2.14 4.63 2.05
N LEU A 64 -1.68 5.79 2.52
CA LEU A 64 -2.48 6.80 3.23
C LEU A 64 -3.15 7.76 2.24
N ARG A 65 -4.46 7.95 2.39
CA ARG A 65 -5.27 8.81 1.52
C ARG A 65 -5.88 9.95 2.34
N CYS A 66 -5.70 11.19 1.87
CA CYS A 66 -6.49 12.31 2.39
C CYS A 66 -7.91 12.26 1.82
N GLY A 67 -8.85 13.00 2.41
CA GLY A 67 -10.25 13.04 1.95
C GLY A 67 -10.44 13.42 0.46
N ALA A 68 -9.47 14.12 -0.16
CA ALA A 68 -9.52 14.43 -1.60
C ALA A 68 -9.16 13.24 -2.51
N HIS A 69 -8.50 12.21 -1.99
CA HIS A 69 -8.16 10.96 -2.69
C HIS A 69 -8.76 9.73 -2.02
N ALA A 70 -9.74 9.94 -1.14
CA ALA A 70 -10.53 8.87 -0.58
C ALA A 70 -11.26 8.16 -1.72
N VAL A 71 -11.22 6.84 -1.71
CA VAL A 71 -12.01 5.99 -2.60
C VAL A 71 -12.89 5.12 -1.71
N GLU A 72 -14.03 4.68 -2.20
CA GLU A 72 -14.92 3.78 -1.44
C GLU A 72 -14.69 2.32 -1.82
N GLU A 73 -13.94 2.07 -2.88
CA GLU A 73 -13.64 0.74 -3.41
C GLU A 73 -12.19 0.73 -3.89
N ILE A 74 -11.55 -0.44 -3.86
CA ILE A 74 -10.19 -0.61 -4.34
C ILE A 74 -10.21 -0.58 -5.88
N PRO A 75 -9.77 0.52 -6.53
CA PRO A 75 -10.11 0.82 -7.93
C PRO A 75 -9.33 -0.04 -8.94
N PHE A 76 -8.35 -0.80 -8.45
CA PHE A 76 -7.64 -1.82 -9.21
C PHE A 76 -7.74 -3.08 -8.39
N PRO A 77 -8.35 -4.17 -8.91
CA PRO A 77 -8.32 -5.44 -8.22
C PRO A 77 -6.87 -5.71 -7.86
N THR A 78 -6.66 -5.84 -6.57
CA THR A 78 -5.38 -6.23 -6.08
C THR A 78 -5.35 -7.68 -6.39
N ASP A 79 -4.46 -8.00 -7.31
CA ASP A 79 -4.63 -9.20 -8.08
C ASP A 79 -4.26 -10.38 -7.16
N GLY A 80 -5.12 -10.79 -6.21
CA GLY A 80 -4.86 -11.89 -5.30
C GLY A 80 -4.00 -11.62 -4.05
N TYR A 81 -4.08 -10.45 -3.39
CA TYR A 81 -3.18 -10.13 -2.27
C TYR A 81 -3.80 -9.85 -0.88
N ASP A 82 -5.02 -10.32 -0.59
CA ASP A 82 -5.73 -10.02 0.68
C ASP A 82 -5.48 -8.56 1.11
N GLU A 83 -6.17 -7.64 0.45
CA GLU A 83 -6.12 -6.23 0.79
C GLU A 83 -7.44 -5.70 1.25
N ALA A 84 -7.39 -4.73 2.15
CA ALA A 84 -8.55 -4.03 2.61
C ALA A 84 -8.31 -2.53 2.56
N LEU A 85 -9.37 -1.81 2.22
CA LEU A 85 -9.46 -0.38 2.42
C LEU A 85 -10.15 -0.15 3.75
N VAL A 86 -9.51 0.59 4.66
CA VAL A 86 -9.98 0.72 6.03
C VAL A 86 -10.02 2.17 6.48
N TRP A 87 -11.08 2.52 7.22
CA TRP A 87 -11.09 3.71 8.04
C TRP A 87 -10.48 3.38 9.39
N VAL A 88 -9.47 4.14 9.78
CA VAL A 88 -8.84 4.06 11.09
C VAL A 88 -8.73 5.45 11.69
N GLU A 89 -8.62 5.51 13.00
CA GLU A 89 -8.26 6.74 13.68
C GLU A 89 -6.74 6.78 13.92
N THR A 90 -6.24 7.95 14.25
CA THR A 90 -4.86 8.11 14.68
C THR A 90 -4.82 8.51 16.14
N VAL A 91 -3.91 7.88 16.88
CA VAL A 91 -3.53 8.32 18.22
C VAL A 91 -2.29 9.21 18.12
N ASP A 92 -2.31 10.26 18.93
CA ASP A 92 -1.39 11.39 18.94
C ASP A 92 -1.53 12.33 17.74
N ASP A 93 -1.96 13.58 18.03
CA ASP A 93 -2.12 14.68 17.07
C ASP A 93 -0.76 15.27 16.64
N ALA A 94 0.15 14.42 16.16
CA ALA A 94 1.43 14.87 15.65
C ALA A 94 1.18 15.85 14.47
N PRO A 95 1.97 16.92 14.36
CA PRO A 95 1.87 17.80 13.20
C PRO A 95 2.05 16.99 11.92
N PRO A 96 1.41 17.39 10.82
CA PRO A 96 1.61 16.75 9.54
C PRO A 96 3.10 16.61 9.20
N GLY A 97 3.49 15.40 8.79
CA GLY A 97 4.85 15.07 8.32
C GLY A 97 5.71 14.47 9.42
N PHE A 98 5.16 14.41 10.63
CA PHE A 98 5.68 13.63 11.73
C PHE A 98 4.97 12.27 11.80
N ARG A 99 5.46 11.42 12.69
CA ARG A 99 4.87 10.10 12.95
C ARG A 99 3.72 10.22 13.94
N SER A 100 2.57 9.67 13.58
CA SER A 100 1.47 9.33 14.51
C SER A 100 1.36 7.81 14.61
N ALA A 101 0.57 7.29 15.56
CA ALA A 101 0.28 5.87 15.64
C ALA A 101 -1.18 5.60 15.23
N ILE A 102 -1.46 4.42 14.68
CA ILE A 102 -2.81 4.00 14.32
C ILE A 102 -3.60 3.61 15.56
N ASP A 103 -4.84 4.09 15.68
CA ASP A 103 -5.86 3.49 16.53
C ASP A 103 -6.87 2.72 15.66
N ALA A 104 -6.65 1.40 15.60
CA ALA A 104 -7.55 0.49 14.90
C ALA A 104 -8.68 -0.03 15.81
N SER A 105 -8.87 0.47 17.04
CA SER A 105 -9.87 -0.09 17.98
C SER A 105 -11.27 -0.12 17.37
N ASP A 106 -11.64 0.94 16.67
CA ASP A 106 -12.91 1.10 15.96
C ASP A 106 -12.74 1.09 14.43
N LEU A 107 -11.74 0.34 13.92
CA LEU A 107 -11.51 0.17 12.48
C LEU A 107 -12.78 -0.28 11.75
N ASP A 108 -13.07 0.38 10.63
CA ASP A 108 -14.12 0.01 9.69
C ASP A 108 -13.52 -0.44 8.36
N VAL A 109 -14.00 -1.57 7.82
CA VAL A 109 -13.55 -2.11 6.54
C VAL A 109 -14.49 -1.61 5.46
N VAL A 110 -13.97 -0.74 4.60
CA VAL A 110 -14.72 -0.11 3.51
C VAL A 110 -14.87 -1.09 2.35
N ASP A 111 -13.77 -1.72 1.96
CA ASP A 111 -13.72 -2.69 0.86
C ASP A 111 -12.61 -3.72 1.11
N HIS A 112 -12.70 -4.90 0.51
CA HIS A 112 -11.73 -5.97 0.63
C HIS A 112 -11.61 -6.80 -0.65
N SER A 113 -10.37 -6.98 -1.12
CA SER A 113 -9.98 -7.80 -2.27
C SER A 113 -9.28 -9.08 -1.81
N PRO A 114 -9.94 -10.26 -1.86
CA PRO A 114 -9.36 -11.53 -1.43
C PRO A 114 -8.29 -12.06 -2.38
N SER A 115 -7.40 -12.88 -1.84
CA SER A 115 -6.34 -13.57 -2.58
C SER A 115 -6.81 -14.45 -3.74
N SER A 116 -8.05 -14.93 -3.70
CA SER A 116 -8.62 -15.78 -4.75
C SER A 116 -9.15 -15.04 -5.98
N HIS A 117 -9.12 -13.70 -5.99
CA HIS A 117 -9.78 -12.89 -7.02
C HIS A 117 -8.83 -12.16 -7.98
N GLY A 118 -7.56 -12.54 -8.07
CA GLY A 118 -6.68 -11.86 -9.02
C GLY A 118 -5.43 -12.58 -9.50
N ALA A 119 -4.68 -11.87 -10.35
CA ALA A 119 -3.50 -12.32 -11.09
C ALA A 119 -2.20 -12.48 -10.26
N GLU A 120 -1.12 -13.00 -10.83
CA GLU A 120 0.17 -13.08 -10.11
C GLU A 120 0.74 -11.69 -9.74
N PRO A 121 1.62 -11.60 -8.71
CA PRO A 121 2.06 -10.30 -8.23
C PRO A 121 2.92 -9.69 -9.32
N PRO A 122 2.91 -8.35 -9.48
CA PRO A 122 3.82 -7.72 -10.43
C PRO A 122 5.26 -8.20 -10.14
N LEU A 123 6.00 -8.54 -11.20
CA LEU A 123 7.40 -8.95 -11.06
C LEU A 123 8.22 -7.74 -10.62
N VAL A 124 8.41 -7.60 -9.31
CA VAL A 124 9.15 -6.48 -8.75
C VAL A 124 10.65 -6.75 -8.87
N ASP A 125 11.42 -5.71 -9.18
CA ASP A 125 12.87 -5.77 -9.11
C ASP A 125 13.29 -6.19 -7.70
N GLY A 126 14.01 -7.30 -7.59
CA GLY A 126 14.32 -7.89 -6.29
C GLY A 126 15.27 -7.04 -5.45
N GLN A 127 16.15 -6.26 -6.10
CA GLN A 127 17.02 -5.34 -5.39
C GLN A 127 16.25 -4.18 -4.76
N SER A 128 15.28 -3.61 -5.49
CA SER A 128 14.41 -2.54 -5.00
C SER A 128 13.49 -3.03 -3.88
N SER A 129 12.91 -4.22 -4.03
CA SER A 129 12.07 -4.86 -3.01
C SER A 129 12.84 -5.16 -1.73
N ALA A 130 14.02 -5.77 -1.84
CA ALA A 130 14.87 -6.06 -0.68
C ALA A 130 15.32 -4.76 0.02
N ARG A 131 15.60 -3.70 -0.74
CA ARG A 131 15.95 -2.39 -0.19
C ARG A 131 14.78 -1.72 0.54
N ALA A 132 13.58 -1.78 -0.04
CA ALA A 132 12.37 -1.24 0.58
C ALA A 132 12.04 -2.00 1.88
N ALA A 133 12.09 -3.34 1.85
CA ALA A 133 11.93 -4.19 3.02
C ALA A 133 12.95 -3.87 4.12
N ALA A 134 14.22 -3.65 3.76
CA ALA A 134 15.25 -3.23 4.72
C ALA A 134 14.99 -1.84 5.36
N GLN A 135 14.08 -1.05 4.79
CA GLN A 135 13.61 0.23 5.31
C GLN A 135 12.25 0.13 6.00
N GLY A 136 11.66 -1.08 6.08
CA GLY A 136 10.33 -1.32 6.63
C GLY A 136 9.18 -1.02 5.67
N ASP A 137 9.45 -0.74 4.39
CA ASP A 137 8.41 -0.51 3.37
C ASP A 137 8.05 -1.83 2.68
N TYR A 138 7.23 -2.63 3.36
CA TYR A 138 6.75 -3.93 2.86
C TYR A 138 5.59 -3.78 1.85
N GLY A 139 4.98 -2.60 1.75
CA GLY A 139 3.98 -2.24 0.74
C GLY A 139 4.60 -1.85 -0.61
N PHE A 140 5.90 -1.57 -0.69
CA PHE A 140 6.59 -1.22 -1.94
C PHE A 140 6.27 -2.08 -3.17
N PRO A 141 6.10 -3.41 -3.09
CA PRO A 141 5.80 -4.25 -4.24
C PRO A 141 4.46 -3.96 -4.94
N ARG A 142 3.62 -3.11 -4.35
CA ARG A 142 2.24 -2.87 -4.75
C ARG A 142 2.12 -1.87 -5.87
N ILE A 143 1.27 -2.15 -6.85
CA ILE A 143 1.05 -1.24 -7.98
C ILE A 143 0.52 0.12 -7.50
N GLY A 144 -0.35 0.13 -6.47
CA GLY A 144 -0.84 1.36 -5.85
C GLY A 144 0.31 2.22 -5.33
N ARG A 145 1.17 1.62 -4.48
CA ARG A 145 2.39 2.22 -3.93
C ARG A 145 3.42 2.61 -4.99
N GLN A 146 3.69 1.76 -5.96
CA GLN A 146 4.63 2.05 -7.03
C GLN A 146 4.14 3.20 -7.92
N ARG A 147 2.84 3.24 -8.23
CA ARG A 147 2.21 4.35 -8.96
C ARG A 147 2.27 5.65 -8.18
N SER A 148 2.06 5.59 -6.87
CA SER A 148 2.25 6.77 -6.04
C SER A 148 3.70 7.21 -6.10
N LEU A 149 4.69 6.33 -5.95
CA LEU A 149 6.10 6.75 -5.98
C LEU A 149 6.61 7.27 -7.34
N LEU A 150 5.93 6.99 -8.47
CA LEU A 150 6.38 7.38 -9.82
C LEU A 150 6.70 8.88 -9.97
N PRO A 151 5.82 9.83 -9.59
CA PRO A 151 6.12 11.25 -9.78
C PRO A 151 7.29 11.72 -8.91
N ALA A 152 7.44 11.18 -7.70
CA ALA A 152 8.59 11.45 -6.85
C ALA A 152 9.89 10.96 -7.51
N TYR A 153 9.90 9.75 -8.08
CA TYR A 153 11.07 9.22 -8.79
C TYR A 153 11.39 9.98 -10.08
N ARG A 154 10.39 10.43 -10.82
CA ARG A 154 10.59 11.32 -11.97
C ARG A 154 11.21 12.66 -11.55
N TYR A 155 10.75 13.22 -10.44
CA TYR A 155 11.27 14.49 -9.92
C TYR A 155 12.75 14.41 -9.54
N VAL A 156 13.18 13.29 -8.94
CA VAL A 156 14.60 13.07 -8.59
C VAL A 156 15.41 12.40 -9.70
N GLU A 157 14.91 12.41 -10.94
CA GLU A 157 15.59 11.88 -12.15
C GLU A 157 16.07 10.42 -12.00
N LYS A 158 15.28 9.59 -11.29
CA LYS A 158 15.54 8.15 -11.15
C LYS A 158 14.91 7.36 -12.29
N ASP A 159 15.31 7.66 -13.52
CA ASP A 159 14.69 7.14 -14.74
C ASP A 159 14.63 5.61 -14.78
N PHE A 160 15.66 4.93 -14.27
CA PHE A 160 15.69 3.46 -14.22
C PHE A 160 14.57 2.86 -13.33
N LEU A 161 14.21 3.52 -12.22
CA LEU A 161 13.10 3.08 -11.36
C LEU A 161 11.76 3.37 -12.02
N VAL A 162 11.64 4.53 -12.67
CA VAL A 162 10.44 4.93 -13.41
C VAL A 162 10.14 3.92 -14.50
N GLU A 163 11.12 3.61 -15.37
CA GLU A 163 10.96 2.61 -16.42
C GLU A 163 10.64 1.22 -15.87
N GLY A 164 11.29 0.81 -14.77
CA GLY A 164 11.02 -0.46 -14.11
C GLY A 164 9.57 -0.59 -13.65
N ILE A 165 9.10 0.42 -12.93
CA ILE A 165 7.72 0.48 -12.41
C ILE A 165 6.70 0.59 -13.55
N GLU A 166 6.96 1.41 -14.57
CA GLU A 166 6.05 1.53 -15.71
C GLU A 166 5.91 0.22 -16.50
N ARG A 167 7.02 -0.51 -16.70
CA ARG A 167 6.98 -1.86 -17.29
C ARG A 167 6.15 -2.83 -16.44
N GLN A 168 6.31 -2.80 -15.12
CA GLN A 168 5.55 -3.63 -14.19
C GLN A 168 4.05 -3.32 -14.24
N ILE A 169 3.68 -2.03 -14.19
CA ILE A 169 2.30 -1.58 -14.31
C ILE A 169 1.69 -2.01 -15.64
N ALA A 170 2.45 -1.89 -16.74
CA ALA A 170 2.00 -2.30 -18.06
C ALA A 170 1.82 -3.83 -18.15
N GLN A 171 2.72 -4.61 -17.56
CA GLN A 171 2.59 -6.07 -17.50
C GLN A 171 1.35 -6.49 -16.70
N ALA A 172 1.13 -5.93 -15.52
CA ALA A 172 -0.04 -6.25 -14.71
C ALA A 172 -1.37 -5.95 -15.43
N ARG A 173 -1.43 -4.83 -16.17
CA ARG A 173 -2.61 -4.52 -17.01
C ARG A 173 -2.86 -5.59 -18.07
N ARG A 174 -1.80 -6.07 -18.74
CA ARG A 174 -1.91 -7.12 -19.77
C ARG A 174 -2.44 -8.42 -19.19
N VAL A 175 -1.92 -8.85 -18.03
CA VAL A 175 -2.39 -10.06 -17.35
C VAL A 175 -3.88 -9.93 -16.96
N ARG A 176 -4.26 -8.80 -16.36
CA ARG A 176 -5.67 -8.51 -16.01
C ARG A 176 -6.59 -8.54 -17.22
N ASP A 177 -6.14 -7.99 -18.34
CA ASP A 177 -6.93 -7.92 -19.59
C ASP A 177 -6.92 -9.26 -20.35
N GLY A 178 -6.31 -10.31 -19.79
CA GLY A 178 -6.27 -11.67 -20.34
C GLY A 178 -5.29 -11.84 -21.50
N GLU A 179 -4.33 -10.93 -21.66
CA GLU A 179 -3.29 -11.03 -22.68
C GLU A 179 -2.19 -11.99 -22.23
N GLU A 180 -1.86 -13.00 -23.06
CA GLU A 180 -0.77 -13.92 -22.79
C GLU A 180 0.58 -13.17 -22.74
N THR A 181 1.29 -13.29 -21.63
CA THR A 181 2.67 -12.83 -21.51
C THR A 181 3.60 -13.84 -22.20
N THR A 182 4.01 -13.54 -23.43
CA THR A 182 5.05 -14.25 -24.19
C THR A 182 6.45 -14.05 -23.63
#